data_AF-J7F784-F1
#
_entry.id   AF-J7F784-F1
#
_cell.length_a   1.000
_cell.length_b   1.000
_cell.length_c   1.000
_cell.angle_alpha   90.00
_cell.angle_beta   90.00
_cell.angle_gamma   90.00
#
_symmetry.space_group_name_H-M   'P 1'
#
loop_
_entity.id
_entity.type
_entity.pdbx_description
1 polymer ?
#
loop_
_entity_poly.entity_id
_entity_poly.type
_entity_poly.pdbx_seq_one_letter_code
_entity_poly.pdbx_strand_id
1 'polypeptide(L)'
;CTAMVFVWSRLSNGDAYFTLSQVALNDVIMIFAFAPVVGLLLGISSITVPWATLFTSVVLYIVIPVILAQIIRKALLARSQRVFDSAMAKIQPWSVAALLLTLVLLFAFQGNAILAQPLIIALLAVPILIQVFFNSSLAYLLNRA
;
A
#
# COMPACT_ATOMS: atom_id res chain seq x y z
N CYS A 1 2.27 -0.04 0.44
CA CYS A 1 1.03 -0.15 -0.36
C CYS A 1 0.21 1.13 -0.16
N THR A 2 -0.05 1.86 -1.24
CA THR A 2 -0.66 3.19 -1.23
C THR A 2 -2.06 3.20 -0.65
N ALA A 3 -2.89 2.22 -1.03
CA ALA A 3 -4.26 2.06 -0.53
C ALA A 3 -4.35 1.91 1.00
N MET A 4 -3.38 1.24 1.63
CA MET A 4 -3.37 1.02 3.06
C MET A 4 -3.18 2.34 3.83
N VAL A 5 -2.27 3.19 3.35
CA VAL A 5 -1.98 4.50 3.97
C VAL A 5 -3.23 5.39 3.97
N PHE A 6 -4.04 5.34 2.90
CA PHE A 6 -5.31 6.07 2.85
C PHE A 6 -6.33 5.57 3.88
N VAL A 7 -6.42 4.25 4.10
CA VAL A 7 -7.31 3.69 5.13
C VAL A 7 -6.86 4.13 6.51
N TRP A 8 -5.57 4.04 6.83
CA TRP A 8 -5.02 4.49 8.11
C TRP A 8 -5.23 5.99 8.33
N SER A 9 -4.95 6.82 7.32
CA SER A 9 -5.18 8.26 7.39
C SER A 9 -6.63 8.56 7.74
N ARG A 10 -7.59 7.93 7.06
CA ARG A 10 -9.03 8.12 7.36
C ARG A 10 -9.39 7.67 8.78
N LEU A 11 -8.86 6.55 9.27
CA LEU A 11 -9.11 6.08 10.63
C LEU A 11 -8.57 7.05 11.69
N SER A 12 -7.47 7.74 11.39
CA SER A 12 -6.87 8.77 12.26
C SER A 12 -7.43 10.19 12.06
N ASN A 13 -8.48 10.37 11.24
CA ASN A 13 -8.99 11.69 10.80
C ASN A 13 -7.91 12.59 10.15
N GLY A 14 -6.96 11.98 9.43
CA GLY A 14 -5.90 12.69 8.71
C GLY A 14 -6.37 13.30 7.39
N ASP A 15 -5.62 14.29 6.91
CA ASP A 15 -5.89 14.99 5.66
C ASP A 15 -5.64 14.10 4.43
N ALA A 16 -6.67 13.90 3.62
CA ALA A 16 -6.62 13.06 2.44
C ALA A 16 -5.79 13.64 1.28
N TYR A 17 -5.76 14.97 1.13
CA TYR A 17 -4.97 15.65 0.10
C TYR A 17 -3.47 15.56 0.43
N PHE A 18 -3.11 15.83 1.68
CA PHE A 18 -1.72 15.69 2.13
C PHE A 18 -1.21 14.25 2.00
N THR A 19 -2.03 13.29 2.41
CA THR A 19 -1.72 11.86 2.25
C THR A 19 -1.54 11.50 0.77
N LEU A 20 -2.40 11.99 -0.11
CA LEU A 20 -2.29 11.76 -1.55
C LEU A 20 -0.99 12.33 -2.12
N SER A 21 -0.62 13.55 -1.74
CA SER A 21 0.62 14.18 -2.19
C SER A 21 1.86 13.40 -1.74
N GLN A 22 1.90 12.93 -0.50
CA GLN A 22 3.02 12.12 -0.01
C GLN A 22 3.14 10.79 -0.74
N VAL A 23 2.01 10.11 -0.94
CA VAL A 23 1.97 8.84 -1.67
C VAL A 23 2.43 9.03 -3.11
N ALA A 24 1.95 10.07 -3.78
CA ALA A 24 2.36 10.39 -5.15
C ALA A 24 3.86 10.68 -5.23
N LEU A 25 4.41 11.46 -4.30
CA LEU A 25 5.85 11.74 -4.23
C LEU A 25 6.66 10.44 -4.03
N ASN A 26 6.23 9.60 -3.10
CA ASN A 26 6.87 8.30 -2.83
C ASN A 26 6.87 7.40 -4.08
N ASP A 27 5.74 7.32 -4.79
CA ASP A 27 5.62 6.49 -5.99
C ASP A 27 6.49 7.01 -7.14
N VAL A 28 6.60 8.34 -7.30
CA VAL A 28 7.51 8.96 -8.27
C VAL A 28 8.97 8.62 -7.93
N ILE A 29 9.38 8.76 -6.67
CA ILE A 29 10.72 8.37 -6.22
C ILE A 29 10.96 6.88 -6.49
N MET A 30 9.98 6.03 -6.24
CA MET A 30 10.10 4.60 -6.50
C MET A 30 10.33 4.29 -7.99
N ILE A 31 9.61 4.95 -8.89
CA ILE A 31 9.73 4.72 -10.33
C ILE A 31 11.07 5.23 -10.89
N PHE A 32 11.52 6.40 -10.45
CA PHE A 32 12.71 7.05 -11.05
C PHE A 32 14.02 6.78 -10.32
N ALA A 33 13.99 6.44 -9.03
CA ALA A 33 15.19 6.14 -8.26
C ALA A 33 15.26 4.65 -7.88
N PHE A 34 14.25 4.14 -7.17
CA PHE A 34 14.33 2.78 -6.60
C PHE A 34 14.34 1.68 -7.68
N ALA A 35 13.39 1.68 -8.61
CA ALA A 35 13.28 0.65 -9.63
C ALA A 35 14.52 0.58 -10.55
N PRO A 36 15.10 1.70 -11.04
CA PRO A 36 16.34 1.68 -11.80
C PRO A 36 17.54 1.16 -11.00
N VAL A 37 17.69 1.59 -9.75
CA VAL A 37 18.79 1.13 -8.88
C VAL A 37 18.68 -0.38 -8.66
N VAL A 38 17.50 -0.90 -8.33
CA VAL A 38 17.28 -2.35 -8.18
C VAL A 38 17.52 -3.09 -9.49
N GLY A 39 17.05 -2.56 -10.62
CA GLY A 39 17.30 -3.14 -11.94
C GLY A 39 18.79 -3.26 -12.26
N LEU A 40 19.57 -2.21 -11.97
CA LEU A 40 21.02 -2.21 -12.12
C LEU A 40 21.68 -3.25 -11.21
N LEU A 41 21.32 -3.28 -9.93
CA LEU A 41 21.88 -4.20 -8.92
C LEU A 41 21.56 -5.68 -9.21
N LEU A 42 20.38 -5.99 -9.74
CA LEU A 42 20.00 -7.34 -10.15
C LEU A 42 20.67 -7.74 -11.48
N GLY A 43 20.84 -6.79 -12.40
CA GLY A 43 21.53 -7.00 -13.66
C GLY A 43 23.00 -7.40 -13.48
N ILE A 44 23.72 -6.74 -12.57
CA ILE A 44 25.11 -7.12 -12.23
C ILE A 44 25.21 -8.47 -11.50
N SER A 45 24.13 -8.92 -10.85
CA SER A 45 24.07 -10.22 -10.16
C SER A 45 23.70 -11.39 -11.08
N SER A 46 23.49 -11.14 -12.39
CA SER A 46 23.07 -12.15 -13.40
C SER A 46 21.80 -12.92 -13.04
N ILE A 47 20.93 -12.34 -12.21
CA ILE A 47 19.64 -12.91 -11.85
C ILE A 47 18.65 -12.60 -12.97
N THR A 48 18.11 -13.64 -13.61
CA THR A 48 17.14 -13.49 -14.68
C THR A 48 15.80 -13.01 -14.11
N VAL A 49 15.39 -11.80 -14.53
CA VAL A 49 14.10 -11.24 -14.12
C VAL A 49 12.99 -11.88 -14.97
N PRO A 50 11.96 -12.51 -14.36
CA PRO A 50 10.88 -13.16 -15.09
C PRO A 50 9.87 -12.12 -15.61
N TRP A 51 10.23 -11.41 -16.67
CA TRP A 51 9.45 -10.29 -17.25
C TRP A 51 8.02 -10.67 -17.61
N ALA A 52 7.78 -11.89 -18.11
CA ALA A 52 6.44 -12.38 -18.43
C ALA A 52 5.56 -12.44 -17.18
N THR A 53 6.04 -13.06 -16.10
CA THR A 53 5.30 -13.17 -14.84
C THR A 53 5.07 -11.81 -14.19
N LEU A 54 6.07 -10.91 -14.23
CA LEU A 54 5.92 -9.54 -13.74
C LEU A 54 4.85 -8.80 -14.52
N PHE A 55 4.88 -8.86 -15.85
CA PHE A 55 3.89 -8.20 -16.70
C PHE A 55 2.49 -8.75 -16.45
N THR A 56 2.32 -10.07 -16.41
CA THR A 56 1.03 -10.70 -16.07
C THR A 56 0.53 -10.26 -14.70
N SER A 57 1.41 -10.21 -13.69
CA SER A 57 1.05 -9.78 -12.33
C SER A 57 0.63 -8.30 -12.31
N VAL A 58 1.34 -7.42 -13.00
CA VAL A 58 0.98 -5.99 -13.09
C VAL A 58 -0.36 -5.81 -13.78
N VAL A 59 -0.59 -6.50 -14.89
CA VAL A 59 -1.86 -6.41 -15.61
C VAL A 59 -3.02 -6.90 -14.74
N LEU A 60 -2.85 -8.06 -14.10
CA LEU A 60 -3.90 -8.70 -13.31
C LEU A 60 -4.20 -7.93 -12.02
N TYR A 61 -3.18 -7.55 -11.26
CA TYR A 61 -3.35 -6.95 -9.93
C TYR A 61 -3.46 -5.42 -9.94
N ILE A 62 -3.04 -4.74 -11.01
CA ILE A 62 -3.09 -3.26 -11.10
C ILE A 62 -4.00 -2.81 -12.23
N VAL A 63 -3.71 -3.19 -13.48
CA VAL A 63 -4.38 -2.61 -14.66
C VAL A 63 -5.87 -2.95 -14.67
N ILE A 64 -6.23 -4.24 -14.51
CA ILE A 64 -7.63 -4.68 -14.54
C ILE A 64 -8.46 -4.00 -13.43
N PRO A 65 -8.06 -4.01 -12.14
CA PRO A 65 -8.77 -3.32 -11.08
C PRO A 65 -8.95 -1.82 -11.33
N VAL A 66 -7.93 -1.15 -11.86
CA VAL A 66 -8.00 0.29 -12.16
C VAL A 66 -9.03 0.57 -13.26
N ILE A 67 -9.04 -0.22 -14.35
CA ILE A 67 -10.01 -0.07 -15.43
C ILE A 67 -11.44 -0.26 -14.91
N LEU A 68 -11.68 -1.33 -14.15
CA LEU A 68 -12.99 -1.61 -13.55
C LEU A 68 -13.43 -0.46 -12.62
N ALA A 69 -12.52 0.03 -11.77
CA ALA A 69 -12.81 1.15 -10.87
C ALA A 69 -13.18 2.43 -11.65
N GLN A 70 -12.49 2.74 -12.75
CA GLN A 70 -12.80 3.91 -13.58
C GLN A 70 -14.14 3.79 -14.29
N ILE A 71 -14.49 2.59 -14.80
CA ILE A 71 -15.79 2.32 -15.44
C ILE A 71 -16.92 2.52 -14.42
N ILE A 72 -16.80 1.90 -13.23
CA ILE A 72 -17.79 2.02 -12.15
C ILE A 72 -17.94 3.48 -11.71
N ARG A 73 -16.82 4.19 -11.52
CA ARG A 73 -16.83 5.61 -11.15
C ARG A 73 -17.56 6.44 -12.19
N LYS A 74 -17.24 6.27 -13.48
CA LYS A 74 -17.90 7.00 -14.58
C LYS A 74 -19.40 6.73 -14.62
N ALA A 75 -19.81 5.47 -14.45
CA ALA A 75 -21.22 5.08 -14.43
C ALA A 75 -22.00 5.68 -13.24
N LEU A 76 -21.38 5.74 -12.05
CA LEU A 76 -21.99 6.34 -10.86
C LEU A 76 -22.11 7.87 -10.98
N LEU A 77 -21.05 8.54 -11.44
CA LEU A 77 -21.05 9.99 -11.62
C LEU A 77 -22.02 10.45 -12.72
N ALA A 78 -22.22 9.63 -13.77
CA ALA A 78 -23.22 9.90 -14.80
C ALA A 78 -24.66 9.94 -14.27
N ARG A 79 -24.93 9.30 -13.11
CA ARG A 79 -26.25 9.36 -12.46
C ARG A 79 -26.39 10.61 -11.60
N SER A 80 -25.46 10.83 -10.66
CA SER A 80 -25.38 12.02 -9.81
C SER A 80 -24.20 11.90 -8.85
N GLN A 81 -23.62 13.03 -8.43
CA GLN A 81 -22.64 13.10 -7.35
C GLN A 81 -23.14 12.41 -6.07
N ARG A 82 -24.42 12.59 -5.70
CA ARG A 82 -25.00 11.98 -4.49
C ARG A 82 -25.00 10.46 -4.53
N VAL A 83 -25.21 9.87 -5.71
CA VAL A 83 -25.21 8.41 -5.91
C VAL A 83 -23.81 7.87 -5.72
N PHE A 84 -22.80 8.54 -6.29
CA PHE A 84 -21.39 8.21 -6.08
C PHE A 84 -20.99 8.28 -4.61
N ASP A 85 -21.34 9.36 -3.90
CA ASP A 85 -21.00 9.53 -2.48
C ASP A 85 -21.65 8.43 -1.61
N SER A 86 -22.91 8.08 -1.89
CA SER A 86 -23.60 6.98 -1.19
C SER A 86 -22.95 5.61 -1.44
N ALA A 87 -22.47 5.36 -2.67
CA ALA A 87 -21.79 4.12 -3.02
C ALA A 87 -20.43 4.03 -2.34
N MET A 88 -19.69 5.14 -2.27
CA MET A 88 -18.42 5.23 -1.56
C MET A 88 -18.59 4.96 -0.06
N ALA A 89 -19.62 5.53 0.57
CA ALA A 89 -19.94 5.26 1.98
C ALA A 89 -20.25 3.77 2.24
N LYS A 90 -20.92 3.10 1.30
CA LYS A 90 -21.22 1.66 1.41
C LYS A 90 -20.00 0.76 1.20
N ILE A 91 -19.06 1.14 0.34
CA ILE A 91 -17.85 0.34 0.03
C ILE A 91 -16.78 0.50 1.11
N GLN A 92 -16.75 1.63 1.81
CA GLN A 92 -15.78 1.92 2.87
C GLN A 92 -15.60 0.78 3.90
N PRO A 93 -16.64 0.23 4.54
CA PRO A 93 -16.48 -0.86 5.51
C PRO A 93 -15.89 -2.13 4.89
N TRP A 94 -16.18 -2.42 3.62
CA TRP A 94 -15.61 -3.58 2.92
C TRP A 94 -14.11 -3.45 2.70
N SER A 95 -13.61 -2.24 2.42
CA SER A 95 -12.17 -2.00 2.26
C SER A 95 -11.42 -2.24 3.58
N VAL A 96 -11.97 -1.76 4.70
CA VAL A 96 -11.40 -2.00 6.04
C VAL A 96 -11.44 -3.50 6.38
N ALA A 97 -12.57 -4.17 6.13
CA ALA A 97 -12.70 -5.60 6.35
C ALA A 97 -11.70 -6.42 5.53
N ALA A 98 -11.48 -6.07 4.26
CA ALA A 98 -10.50 -6.74 3.39
C ALA A 98 -9.06 -6.55 3.89
N LEU A 99 -8.72 -5.35 4.38
CA LEU A 99 -7.41 -5.08 4.96
C LEU A 99 -7.18 -5.90 6.23
N LEU A 100 -8.16 -5.92 7.13
CA LEU A 100 -8.10 -6.71 8.37
C LEU A 100 -8.05 -8.22 8.06
N LEU A 101 -8.85 -8.70 7.10
CA LEU A 101 -8.81 -10.08 6.66
C LEU A 101 -7.42 -10.45 6.12
N THR A 102 -6.82 -9.58 5.31
CA THR A 102 -5.45 -9.79 4.81
C THR A 102 -4.46 -9.92 5.96
N LEU A 103 -4.57 -9.08 6.99
CA LEU A 103 -3.72 -9.15 8.18
C LEU A 103 -3.91 -10.49 8.90
N VAL A 104 -5.16 -10.90 9.15
CA VAL A 104 -5.46 -12.18 9.79
C VAL A 104 -4.90 -13.35 8.99
N LEU A 105 -5.08 -13.36 7.67
CA LEU A 105 -4.56 -14.40 6.79
C LEU A 105 -3.03 -14.45 6.79
N LEU A 106 -2.36 -13.30 6.77
CA LEU A 106 -0.89 -13.24 6.85
C LEU A 106 -0.38 -13.86 8.15
N PHE A 107 -0.98 -13.53 9.30
CA PHE A 107 -0.60 -14.11 10.58
C PHE A 107 -0.97 -15.60 10.68
N ALA A 108 -2.12 -16.01 10.14
CA ALA A 108 -2.53 -17.40 10.13
C ALA A 108 -1.57 -18.27 9.30
N PHE A 109 -1.18 -17.82 8.11
CA PHE A 109 -0.25 -18.56 7.24
C PHE A 109 1.20 -18.50 7.70
N GLN A 110 1.63 -17.41 8.33
CA GLN A 110 2.99 -17.27 8.85
C GLN A 110 3.15 -17.73 10.31
N GLY A 111 2.07 -18.15 10.98
CA GLY A 111 2.08 -18.48 12.42
C GLY A 111 3.12 -19.52 12.83
N ASN A 112 3.30 -20.58 12.03
CA ASN A 112 4.31 -21.60 12.31
C ASN A 112 5.74 -21.04 12.26
N ALA A 113 6.04 -20.18 11.28
CA ALA A 113 7.34 -19.50 11.19
C ALA A 113 7.54 -18.55 12.39
N ILE A 114 6.45 -17.91 12.84
CA ILE A 114 6.46 -17.03 14.02
C ILE A 114 6.88 -17.77 15.29
N LEU A 115 6.32 -18.95 15.51
CA LEU A 115 6.64 -19.77 16.68
C LEU A 115 8.01 -20.45 16.58
N ALA A 116 8.42 -20.85 15.38
CA ALA A 116 9.69 -21.56 15.17
C ALA A 116 10.92 -20.64 15.28
N GLN A 117 10.80 -19.36 14.93
CA GLN A 117 11.93 -18.42 14.84
C GLN A 117 11.69 -17.07 15.55
N PRO A 118 11.37 -17.07 16.84
CA PRO A 118 10.98 -15.85 17.56
C PRO A 118 12.13 -14.82 17.63
N LEU A 119 13.38 -15.28 17.76
CA LEU A 119 14.54 -14.40 17.87
C LEU A 119 14.82 -13.66 16.56
N ILE A 120 14.70 -14.34 15.41
CA ILE A 120 14.87 -13.73 14.08
C ILE A 120 13.79 -12.67 13.85
N ILE A 121 12.55 -12.97 14.23
CA ILE A 121 11.44 -12.02 14.09
C ILE A 121 11.63 -10.82 14.99
N ALA A 122 12.06 -11.02 16.24
CA ALA A 122 12.39 -9.90 17.12
C ALA A 122 13.52 -9.03 16.53
N LEU A 123 14.55 -9.67 15.96
CA LEU A 123 15.68 -8.97 15.33
C LEU A 123 15.26 -8.14 14.11
N LEU A 124 14.25 -8.58 13.35
CA LEU A 124 13.68 -7.81 12.23
C LEU A 124 12.68 -6.75 12.72
N ALA A 125 11.83 -7.11 13.68
CA ALA A 125 10.74 -6.27 14.17
C ALA A 125 11.25 -5.06 14.95
N VAL A 126 12.26 -5.22 15.80
CA VAL A 126 12.78 -4.11 16.63
C VAL A 126 13.32 -2.95 15.77
N PRO A 127 14.21 -3.16 14.78
CA PRO A 127 14.65 -2.09 13.89
C PRO A 127 13.51 -1.45 13.10
N ILE A 128 12.55 -2.25 12.62
CA ILE A 128 11.39 -1.73 11.88
C ILE A 128 10.53 -0.85 12.80
N LEU A 129 10.28 -1.27 14.04
CA LEU A 129 9.53 -0.48 15.01
C LEU A 129 10.24 0.83 15.32
N ILE A 130 11.55 0.80 15.58
CA ILE A 130 12.34 2.01 15.81
C ILE A 130 12.25 2.95 14.61
N GLN A 131 12.44 2.42 13.40
CA GLN A 131 12.36 3.20 12.16
C GLN A 131 10.98 3.85 11.98
N VAL A 132 9.90 3.09 12.21
CA VAL A 132 8.53 3.59 12.07
C VAL A 132 8.25 4.69 13.11
N PHE A 133 8.53 4.44 14.39
CA PHE A 133 8.31 5.44 15.44
C PHE A 133 9.17 6.69 15.25
N PHE A 134 10.42 6.53 14.83
CA PHE A 134 11.31 7.65 14.57
C PHE A 134 10.78 8.51 13.41
N ASN A 135 10.50 7.89 12.25
CA ASN A 135 10.00 8.61 11.07
C ASN A 135 8.65 9.28 11.34
N SER A 136 7.71 8.58 11.98
CA SER A 136 6.39 9.14 12.31
C SER A 136 6.48 10.27 13.33
N SER A 137 7.31 10.13 14.37
CA SER A 137 7.49 11.19 15.39
C SER A 137 8.16 12.41 14.79
N LEU A 138 9.20 12.22 13.98
CA LEU A 138 9.90 13.31 13.29
C LEU A 138 8.94 14.06 12.37
N ALA A 139 8.18 13.34 11.53
CA ALA A 139 7.19 13.94 10.65
C ALA A 139 6.10 14.69 11.42
N TYR A 140 5.61 14.13 12.54
CA TYR A 140 4.61 14.78 13.39
C TYR A 140 5.15 16.08 14.01
N LEU A 141 6.36 16.05 14.56
CA LEU A 141 6.98 17.22 15.19
C LEU A 141 7.27 18.33 14.18
N LEU A 142 7.76 17.99 12.98
CA LEU A 142 8.05 18.96 11.92
C LEU A 142 6.79 19.61 11.35
N ASN A 143 5.66 18.90 11.29
CA ASN A 143 4.39 19.45 10.80
C ASN A 143 3.56 20.16 11.89
N ARG A 144 4.01 20.13 13.16
CA ARG A 144 3.33 20.80 14.27
C ARG A 144 3.71 22.28 14.39
N ALA A 145 4.85 22.68 13.84
CA ALA A 145 5.34 24.06 13.79
C ALA A 145 4.66 24.83 12.65
#